data_AF-A0A066RSY7-F1
#
_entry.id   AF-A0A066RSY7-F1
#
_cell.length_a   1.000
_cell.length_b   1.000
_cell.length_c   1.000
_cell.angle_alpha   90.00
_cell.angle_beta   90.00
_cell.angle_gamma   90.00
#
_symmetry.space_group_name_H-M   'P 1'
#
loop_
_entity.id
_entity.type
_entity.pdbx_description
1 polymer ?
#
loop_
_entity_poly.entity_id
_entity_poly.type
_entity_poly.pdbx_seq_one_letter_code
_entity_poly.pdbx_strand_id
1 'polypeptide(L)'
;MMAEHISVDTNRLMDVLAEMHEKQLPSVLTTDIIENYMGGFHQNKKVPPSVSWNAQFGKYLKANAQSLGITEIAAKEKVKLNGTMTSASRWAFVEQCD
;
A
#
# COMPACT_ATOMS: atom_id res chain seq x y z
N MET A 1 25.31 3.18 -3.44
CA MET A 1 24.39 2.03 -3.51
C MET A 1 23.07 2.56 -4.02
N MET A 2 22.68 2.22 -5.25
CA MET A 2 21.39 2.61 -5.81
C MET A 2 20.33 1.79 -5.09
N ALA A 3 19.45 2.44 -4.34
CA ALA A 3 18.29 1.76 -3.77
C ALA A 3 17.47 1.24 -4.95
N GLU A 4 17.27 -0.08 -5.03
CA GLU A 4 16.41 -0.68 -6.06
C GLU A 4 15.02 -0.04 -5.93
N HIS A 5 14.65 0.79 -6.89
CA HIS A 5 13.30 1.35 -6.96
C HIS A 5 12.41 0.28 -7.57
N ILE A 6 11.33 -0.07 -6.87
CA ILE A 6 10.31 -0.94 -7.45
C ILE A 6 9.66 -0.23 -8.65
N SER A 7 9.35 -1.00 -9.70
CA SER A 7 8.48 -0.52 -10.77
C SER A 7 7.04 -0.68 -10.32
N VAL A 8 6.31 0.43 -10.19
CA VAL A 8 4.87 0.45 -9.89
C VAL A 8 4.13 0.98 -11.11
N ASP A 9 3.18 0.19 -11.62
CA ASP A 9 2.24 0.65 -12.61
C ASP A 9 1.22 1.56 -11.92
N THR A 10 1.35 2.86 -12.16
CA THR A 10 0.52 3.87 -11.50
C THR A 10 -0.93 3.80 -11.96
N ASN A 11 -1.18 3.47 -13.22
CA ASN A 11 -2.54 3.39 -13.75
C ASN A 11 -3.29 2.25 -13.07
N ARG A 12 -2.67 1.06 -13.03
CA ARG A 12 -3.22 -0.09 -12.30
C ARG A 12 -3.43 0.20 -10.81
N LEU A 13 -2.51 0.93 -10.18
CA LEU A 13 -2.66 1.30 -8.77
C LEU A 13 -3.85 2.25 -8.56
N MET A 14 -4.05 3.22 -9.45
CA MET A 14 -5.21 4.11 -9.38
C MET A 14 -6.51 3.35 -9.56
N ASP A 15 -6.58 2.39 -10.50
CA ASP A 15 -7.75 1.54 -10.68
C ASP A 15 -8.09 0.75 -9.40
N VAL A 16 -7.07 0.15 -8.77
CA VAL A 16 -7.24 -0.56 -7.50
C VAL A 16 -7.75 0.35 -6.38
N LEU A 17 -7.19 1.54 -6.25
CA LEU A 17 -7.62 2.50 -5.22
C LEU A 17 -9.05 2.99 -5.49
N ALA A 18 -9.42 3.22 -6.75
CA ALA A 18 -10.78 3.58 -7.14
C ALA A 18 -11.78 2.46 -6.77
N GLU A 19 -11.49 1.20 -7.11
CA GLU A 19 -12.33 0.05 -6.74
C GLU A 19 -12.48 -0.10 -5.22
N MET A 20 -11.40 0.15 -4.46
CA MET A 20 -11.44 0.11 -3.00
C MET A 20 -12.27 1.27 -2.41
N HIS A 21 -12.23 2.45 -3.04
CA HIS A 21 -13.01 3.61 -2.65
C HIS A 21 -14.50 3.40 -2.95
N GLU A 22 -14.85 2.84 -4.11
CA GLU A 22 -16.23 2.51 -4.50
C GLU A 22 -16.91 1.52 -3.54
N LYS A 23 -16.12 0.64 -2.90
CA LYS A 23 -16.59 -0.26 -1.83
C LYS A 23 -16.92 0.46 -0.51
N GLN A 24 -16.85 1.80 -0.48
CA GLN A 24 -17.13 2.66 0.67
C GLN A 24 -16.29 2.29 1.91
N LEU A 25 -15.07 1.79 1.69
CA LEU A 25 -14.15 1.52 2.79
C LEU A 25 -13.61 2.85 3.34
N PRO A 26 -13.81 3.16 4.63
CA PRO A 26 -13.38 4.44 5.20
C PRO A 26 -11.84 4.58 5.25
N SER A 27 -11.13 3.45 5.21
CA SER A 27 -9.68 3.39 5.12
C SER A 27 -9.23 2.01 4.64
N VAL A 28 -8.00 1.94 4.13
CA VAL A 28 -7.38 0.70 3.63
C VAL A 28 -5.98 0.53 4.19
N LEU A 29 -5.55 -0.71 4.45
CA LEU A 29 -4.17 -0.98 4.84
C LEU A 29 -3.29 -1.10 3.61
N THR A 30 -2.02 -0.76 3.77
CA THR A 30 -0.97 -0.97 2.75
C THR A 30 -0.98 -2.41 2.24
N THR A 31 -1.25 -3.37 3.13
CA THR A 31 -1.28 -4.80 2.81
C THR A 31 -2.45 -5.18 1.92
N ASP A 32 -3.60 -4.54 2.12
CA ASP A 32 -4.81 -4.75 1.32
C ASP A 32 -4.61 -4.17 -0.08
N ILE A 33 -4.00 -2.97 -0.17
CA ILE A 33 -3.65 -2.34 -1.45
C ILE A 33 -2.69 -3.25 -2.24
N ILE A 34 -1.65 -3.77 -1.59
CA ILE A 34 -0.69 -4.69 -2.22
C ILE A 34 -1.38 -5.96 -2.72
N GLU A 35 -2.27 -6.53 -1.91
CA GLU A 35 -2.99 -7.75 -2.27
C GLU A 35 -3.87 -7.56 -3.51
N ASN A 36 -4.66 -6.47 -3.56
CA ASN A 36 -5.48 -6.16 -4.72
C ASN A 36 -4.61 -5.79 -5.94
N TYR A 37 -3.56 -5.00 -5.74
CA TYR A 37 -2.64 -4.60 -6.81
C TYR A 37 -1.92 -5.80 -7.44
N MET A 38 -1.44 -6.76 -6.66
CA MET A 38 -0.71 -7.92 -7.17
C MET A 38 -1.61 -9.09 -7.60
N GLY A 39 -2.93 -9.02 -7.34
CA GLY A 39 -3.84 -10.16 -7.53
C GLY A 39 -3.60 -11.29 -6.52
N GLY A 40 -3.09 -10.97 -5.33
CA GLY A 40 -2.73 -11.90 -4.26
C GLY A 40 -1.46 -11.49 -3.49
N PHE A 41 -1.36 -11.90 -2.21
CA PHE A 41 -0.20 -11.58 -1.38
C PHE A 41 0.97 -12.53 -1.59
N HIS A 42 2.12 -11.99 -2.02
CA HIS A 42 3.37 -12.73 -2.11
C HIS A 42 4.17 -12.54 -0.82
N GLN A 43 4.17 -13.55 0.07
CA GLN A 43 5.08 -13.57 1.22
C GLN A 43 6.53 -13.62 0.72
N ASN A 44 7.27 -12.51 0.87
CA ASN A 44 8.72 -12.48 0.65
C ASN A 44 9.44 -13.25 1.78
N LYS A 45 9.39 -14.59 1.74
CA LYS A 45 10.20 -15.42 2.63
C LYS A 45 11.68 -15.18 2.27
N LYS A 46 12.49 -14.73 3.24
CA LYS A 46 13.96 -14.50 3.20
C LYS A 46 14.47 -13.10 2.79
N VAL A 47 13.61 -12.10 2.53
CA VAL A 47 14.07 -10.73 2.25
C VAL A 47 13.98 -9.86 3.53
N PRO A 48 15.03 -9.10 3.91
CA PRO A 48 14.95 -8.19 5.05
C PRO A 48 13.79 -7.19 4.85
N PRO A 49 12.95 -6.93 5.87
CA PRO A 49 11.78 -6.06 5.74
C PRO A 49 12.12 -4.68 5.17
N SER A 50 13.30 -4.14 5.49
CA SER A 50 13.79 -2.82 5.04
C SER A 50 14.03 -2.70 3.53
N VAL A 51 14.22 -3.82 2.83
CA VAL A 51 14.43 -3.90 1.38
C VAL A 51 13.36 -4.75 0.68
N SER A 52 12.34 -5.18 1.43
CA SER A 52 11.23 -5.92 0.85
C SER A 52 10.42 -5.01 -0.09
N TRP A 53 9.90 -5.60 -1.16
CA TRP A 53 9.02 -4.92 -2.09
C TRP A 53 7.87 -4.19 -1.36
N ASN A 54 7.32 -4.78 -0.30
CA ASN A 54 6.25 -4.17 0.52
C ASN A 54 6.69 -2.86 1.20
N ALA A 55 7.92 -2.80 1.72
CA ALA A 55 8.43 -1.58 2.35
C ALA A 55 8.73 -0.50 1.32
N GLN A 56 9.21 -0.88 0.13
CA GLN A 56 9.41 0.04 -0.99
C GLN A 56 8.06 0.53 -1.53
N PHE A 57 7.04 -0.32 -1.56
CA PHE A 57 5.68 0.04 -1.96
C PHE A 57 5.04 1.00 -0.97
N GLY A 58 5.17 0.77 0.34
CA GLY A 58 4.72 1.74 1.34
C GLY A 58 5.40 3.11 1.19
N LYS A 59 6.70 3.15 0.87
CA LYS A 59 7.41 4.40 0.55
C LYS A 59 6.87 5.05 -0.73
N TYR A 60 6.55 4.26 -1.74
CA TYR A 60 5.95 4.74 -2.99
C TYR A 60 4.59 5.38 -2.74
N LEU A 61 3.70 4.73 -1.99
CA LEU A 61 2.40 5.29 -1.60
C LEU A 61 2.58 6.62 -0.87
N LYS A 62 3.51 6.68 0.08
CA LYS A 62 3.79 7.90 0.84
C LYS A 62 4.29 9.04 -0.04
N ALA A 63 5.16 8.75 -1.00
CA ALA A 63 5.71 9.75 -1.91
C ALA A 63 4.67 10.28 -2.91
N ASN A 64 3.65 9.48 -3.23
CA ASN A 64 2.64 9.79 -4.24
C ASN A 64 1.23 9.95 -3.66
N ALA A 65 1.10 10.09 -2.34
CA ALA A 65 -0.18 10.04 -1.64
C ALA A 65 -1.18 11.06 -2.19
N GLN A 66 -0.71 12.29 -2.42
CA GLN A 66 -1.52 13.38 -2.98
C GLN A 66 -2.04 13.05 -4.39
N SER A 67 -1.17 12.59 -5.30
CA SER A 67 -1.58 12.24 -6.67
C SER A 67 -2.47 10.99 -6.71
N LEU A 68 -2.37 10.12 -5.71
CA LEU A 68 -3.17 8.91 -5.58
C LEU A 68 -4.50 9.16 -4.85
N GLY A 69 -4.79 10.38 -4.41
CA GLY A 69 -6.02 10.69 -3.68
C GLY A 69 -6.13 9.96 -2.33
N ILE A 70 -5.00 9.73 -1.65
CA ILE A 70 -4.95 9.09 -0.34
C ILE A 70 -4.09 9.86 0.66
N THR A 71 -4.32 9.65 1.96
CA THR A 71 -3.50 10.21 3.03
C THR A 71 -3.22 9.18 4.13
N GLU A 72 -2.01 9.16 4.67
CA GLU A 72 -1.63 8.25 5.76
C GLU A 72 -2.26 8.73 7.07
N ILE A 73 -3.17 7.94 7.65
CA ILE A 73 -3.83 8.27 8.92
C ILE A 73 -3.25 7.51 10.12
N ALA A 74 -2.56 6.40 9.87
CA ALA A 74 -1.80 5.68 10.88
C ALA A 74 -0.60 4.96 10.25
N ALA A 75 0.52 4.91 10.96
CA ALA A 75 1.72 4.22 10.52
C ALA A 75 2.11 3.11 11.51
N LYS A 76 2.76 2.06 11.00
CA LYS A 76 3.25 0.92 11.80
C LYS A 76 2.16 0.20 12.60
N GLU A 77 0.93 0.19 12.09
CA GLU A 77 -0.18 -0.55 12.68
C GLU A 77 0.14 -2.04 12.65
N LYS A 78 0.04 -2.72 13.80
CA LYS A 78 0.31 -4.16 13.90
C LYS A 78 -0.88 -4.92 13.32
N VAL A 79 -0.65 -5.64 12.23
CA VAL A 79 -1.68 -6.41 11.52
C VAL A 79 -1.23 -7.87 11.44
N LYS A 80 -2.19 -8.80 11.57
CA LYS A 80 -1.92 -10.24 11.46
C LYS A 80 -2.26 -10.68 10.04
N LEU A 81 -1.26 -11.12 9.29
CA LEU A 81 -1.40 -11.64 7.92
C LEU A 81 -0.93 -13.09 7.87
N ASN A 82 -1.78 -14.01 7.43
CA ASN A 82 -1.44 -15.43 7.25
C ASN A 82 -0.73 -16.04 8.49
N GLY A 83 -1.23 -15.72 9.68
CA GLY A 83 -0.67 -16.18 10.95
C GLY A 83 0.56 -15.43 11.47
N THR A 84 1.14 -14.52 10.67
CA THR A 84 2.34 -13.75 11.02
C THR A 84 1.98 -12.30 11.36
N MET A 85 2.57 -11.75 12.42
CA MET A 85 2.44 -10.32 12.73
C MET A 85 3.35 -9.49 11.82
N THR A 86 2.79 -8.47 11.18
CA THR A 86 3.54 -7.46 10.44
C THR A 86 3.07 -6.06 10.82
N SER A 87 3.74 -5.04 10.29
CA SER A 87 3.34 -3.65 10.41
C SER A 87 2.92 -3.08 9.06
N ALA A 88 1.80 -2.36 9.01
CA ALA A 88 1.31 -1.69 7.82
C ALA A 88 0.90 -0.24 8.13
N SER A 89 0.89 0.61 7.10
CA SER A 89 0.26 1.93 7.20
C SER A 89 -1.21 1.83 6.78
N ARG A 90 -2.04 2.66 7.40
CA ARG A 90 -3.46 2.85 7.09
C ARG A 90 -3.65 4.16 6.33
N TRP A 91 -4.43 4.09 5.27
CA TRP A 91 -4.66 5.18 4.34
C TRP A 91 -6.15 5.51 4.28
N ALA A 92 -6.50 6.79 4.37
CA ALA A 92 -7.84 7.28 4.06
C ALA A 92 -7.87 7.83 2.63
N PHE A 93 -9.01 7.71 1.96
CA PHE A 93 -9.26 8.40 0.70
C PHE A 93 -9.53 9.88 0.99
N VAL A 94 -8.92 10.77 0.22
CA VAL A 94 -9.25 12.20 0.28
C VAL A 94 -10.26 12.50 -0.81
N GLU A 95 -11.36 13.16 -0.44
CA GLU A 95 -12.26 13.75 -1.44
C GLU A 95 -11.45 14.75 -2.25
N GLN A 96 -11.44 14.59 -3.58
CA GLN A 96 -10.94 15.64 -4.45
C GLN A 96 -11.95 16.78 -4.34
N CYS A 97 -11.53 17.91 -3.76
CA CYS A 97 -12.30 19.13 -3.85
C CYS A 97 -12.29 19.56 -5.32
N ASP A 98 -13.47 19.53 -5.96
CA ASP A 98 -13.72 20.12 -7.28
C ASP A 98 -13.40 21.64 -7.30
#